data_AF-A0A947E9U3-F1
#
_entry.id   AF-A0A947E9U3-F1
#
_cell.length_a   1.000
_cell.length_b   1.000
_cell.length_c   1.000
_cell.angle_alpha   90.00
_cell.angle_beta   90.00
_cell.angle_gamma   90.00
#
_symmetry.space_group_name_H-M   'P 1'
#
loop_
_entity.id
_entity.type
_entity.pdbx_description
1 polymer ?
#
loop_
_entity_poly.entity_id
_entity_poly.type
_entity_poly.pdbx_seq_one_letter_code
_entity_poly.pdbx_strand_id
1 'polypeptide(L)'
;PDLANFETMFDLLRTIGTDRSRLLHVAESLYHDHEPANRLGLPSVWINRAHASGGASAAPKGSFQPEIQFATMAAFADFVLG
;
A
#
# COMPACT_ATOMS: atom_id res chain seq x y z
N PRO A 1 -13.10 -1.72 -3.35
CA PRO A 1 -12.46 -2.84 -2.60
C PRO A 1 -13.23 -3.07 -1.29
N ASP A 2 -13.21 -4.28 -0.75
CA ASP A 2 -13.85 -4.61 0.52
C ASP A 2 -12.85 -4.43 1.68
N LEU A 3 -13.28 -3.78 2.77
CA LEU A 3 -12.47 -3.61 3.99
C LEU A 3 -12.25 -4.93 4.74
N ALA A 4 -13.13 -5.93 4.53
CA ALA A 4 -13.02 -7.25 5.15
C ALA A 4 -11.67 -7.94 4.88
N ASN A 5 -11.01 -7.62 3.75
CA ASN A 5 -9.67 -8.11 3.44
C ASN A 5 -8.61 -7.60 4.43
N PHE A 6 -8.68 -6.32 4.80
CA PHE A 6 -7.77 -5.73 5.78
C PHE A 6 -8.07 -6.22 7.20
N GLU A 7 -9.35 -6.38 7.55
CA GLU A 7 -9.77 -6.93 8.84
C GLU A 7 -9.26 -8.36 9.03
N THR A 8 -9.44 -9.21 8.01
CA THR A 8 -8.89 -10.58 7.99
C THR A 8 -7.37 -10.56 8.15
N MET A 9 -6.68 -9.68 7.43
CA MET A 9 -5.22 -9.51 7.59
C MET A 9 -4.87 -9.15 9.04
N PHE A 10 -5.57 -8.19 9.68
CA PHE A 10 -5.29 -7.79 11.05
C PHE A 10 -5.46 -8.92 12.07
N ASP A 11 -6.44 -9.80 11.87
CA ASP A 11 -6.61 -10.98 12.72
C ASP A 11 -5.49 -12.00 12.52
N LEU A 12 -5.03 -12.19 11.27
CA LEU A 12 -3.91 -13.08 10.96
C LEU A 12 -2.59 -12.59 11.55
N LEU A 13 -2.35 -11.27 11.63
CA LEU A 13 -1.13 -10.72 12.25
C LEU A 13 -0.92 -11.22 13.68
N ARG A 14 -2.01 -11.36 14.44
CA ARG A 14 -1.95 -11.86 15.83
C ARG A 14 -1.44 -13.29 15.90
N THR A 15 -1.76 -14.10 14.88
CA THR A 15 -1.34 -15.52 14.82
C THR A 15 0.16 -15.68 14.56
N ILE A 16 0.81 -14.66 13.97
CA ILE A 16 2.25 -14.61 13.72
C ILE A 16 3.01 -13.70 14.71
N GLY A 17 2.36 -13.29 15.81
CA GLY A 17 3.00 -12.51 16.88
C GLY A 17 3.32 -11.06 16.51
N THR A 18 2.53 -10.45 15.62
CA THR A 18 2.66 -9.04 15.25
C THR A 18 1.31 -8.33 15.26
N ASP A 19 1.28 -7.02 15.02
CA ASP A 19 0.06 -6.22 14.99
C ASP A 19 0.13 -5.10 13.94
N ARG A 20 -1.00 -4.39 13.78
CA ARG A 20 -1.16 -3.33 12.76
C ARG A 20 -0.14 -2.19 12.86
N SER A 21 0.41 -1.92 14.04
CA SER A 21 1.41 -0.85 14.25
C SER A 21 2.74 -1.14 13.56
N ARG A 22 2.98 -2.41 13.19
CA ARG A 22 4.19 -2.85 12.48
C ARG A 22 4.00 -2.98 10.98
N LEU A 23 2.86 -2.56 10.44
CA LEU A 23 2.57 -2.64 9.01
C LEU A 23 3.02 -1.39 8.26
N LEU A 24 3.56 -1.63 7.06
CA LEU A 24 3.73 -0.65 6.00
C LEU A 24 3.01 -1.20 4.77
N HIS A 25 2.01 -0.48 4.27
CA HIS A 25 1.25 -0.92 3.11
C HIS A 25 1.97 -0.52 1.82
N VAL A 26 2.29 -1.49 0.95
CA VAL A 26 3.06 -1.26 -0.27
C VAL A 26 2.30 -1.82 -1.46
N ALA A 27 1.86 -0.93 -2.36
CA ALA A 27 0.99 -1.33 -3.47
C ALA A 27 1.09 -0.37 -4.67
N GLU A 28 0.52 -0.78 -5.80
CA GLU A 28 0.39 0.04 -7.01
C GLU A 28 -1.01 0.68 -7.13
N SER A 29 -2.09 -0.06 -6.81
CA SER A 29 -3.45 0.41 -7.08
C SER A 29 -3.90 1.47 -6.08
N LEU A 30 -4.22 2.66 -6.58
CA LEU A 30 -4.76 3.72 -5.73
C LEU A 30 -6.15 3.37 -5.16
N TYR A 31 -7.02 2.78 -5.98
CA TYR A 31 -8.40 2.47 -5.59
C TYR A 31 -8.52 1.21 -4.74
N HIS A 32 -7.83 0.12 -5.11
CA HIS A 32 -8.02 -1.16 -4.42
C HIS A 32 -7.22 -1.28 -3.11
N ASP A 33 -6.06 -0.64 -3.06
CA ASP A 33 -5.08 -0.84 -1.99
C ASP A 33 -4.94 0.42 -1.12
N HIS A 34 -4.56 1.54 -1.73
CA HIS A 34 -4.19 2.76 -1.00
C HIS A 34 -5.37 3.51 -0.37
N GLU A 35 -6.52 3.60 -1.05
CA GLU A 35 -7.71 4.24 -0.48
C GLU A 35 -8.19 3.54 0.82
N PRO A 36 -8.41 2.22 0.86
CA PRO A 36 -8.79 1.55 2.11
C PRO A 36 -7.67 1.56 3.15
N ALA A 37 -6.39 1.42 2.77
CA ALA A 37 -5.28 1.52 3.71
C ALA A 37 -5.25 2.89 4.41
N ASN A 38 -5.45 3.98 3.67
CA ASN A 38 -5.52 5.33 4.21
C ASN A 38 -6.73 5.52 5.15
N ARG A 39 -7.92 5.02 4.78
CA ARG A 39 -9.11 5.06 5.67
C ARG A 39 -8.88 4.32 6.99
N LEU A 40 -8.04 3.29 6.99
CA LEU A 40 -7.67 2.52 8.18
C LEU A 40 -6.47 3.12 8.94
N GLY A 41 -5.86 4.19 8.44
CA GLY A 41 -4.71 4.84 9.05
C GLY A 41 -3.44 3.99 9.01
N LEU A 42 -3.22 3.26 7.92
CA LEU A 42 -1.96 2.56 7.68
C LEU A 42 -0.98 3.47 6.92
N PRO A 43 0.31 3.48 7.29
CA PRO A 43 1.34 4.13 6.50
C PRO A 43 1.50 3.42 5.15
N SER A 44 1.84 4.17 4.10
CA SER A 44 1.75 3.68 2.73
C SER A 44 2.91 4.13 1.83
N VAL A 45 3.48 3.16 1.11
CA VAL A 45 4.42 3.37 -0.01
C VAL A 45 3.71 3.12 -1.32
N TRP A 46 3.68 4.13 -2.19
CA TRP A 46 3.11 3.97 -3.52
C TRP A 46 4.15 3.55 -4.55
N ILE A 47 3.96 2.37 -5.14
CA ILE A 47 4.75 1.92 -6.29
C ILE A 47 4.06 2.43 -7.56
N ASN A 48 4.35 3.67 -7.96
CA ASN A 48 3.76 4.31 -9.12
C ASN A 48 4.39 3.79 -10.42
N ARG A 49 3.74 2.79 -11.03
CA ARG A 49 4.18 2.19 -12.29
C ARG A 49 3.63 2.88 -13.54
N ALA A 50 3.19 4.15 -13.46
CA ALA A 50 2.51 4.84 -14.58
C ALA A 50 3.29 4.88 -15.92
N HIS A 51 4.60 4.62 -15.91
CA HIS A 51 5.43 4.52 -17.11
C HIS A 51 5.65 3.08 -17.62
N ALA A 52 5.16 2.07 -16.92
CA ALA A 52 5.23 0.67 -17.33
C ALA A 52 3.94 0.26 -18.05
N SER A 53 4.07 -0.44 -19.17
CA SER A 53 2.94 -1.04 -19.88
C SER A 53 2.15 -1.95 -18.93
N GLY A 54 0.92 -1.55 -18.58
CA GLY A 54 0.04 -2.31 -17.67
C GLY A 54 -0.07 -1.80 -16.23
N GLY A 55 0.43 -0.60 -15.90
CA GLY A 55 0.12 0.05 -14.60
C GLY A 55 -1.39 0.24 -14.41
N ALA A 56 -1.92 -0.15 -13.24
CA ALA A 56 -3.35 -0.13 -12.95
C ALA A 56 -3.81 1.14 -12.21
N SER A 57 -2.93 2.13 -12.04
CA SER A 57 -3.24 3.42 -11.43
C SER A 57 -4.16 4.27 -12.32
N ALA A 58 -5.46 3.94 -12.35
CA ALA A 58 -6.50 4.90 -12.70
C ALA A 58 -6.46 6.07 -11.69
N ALA A 59 -6.75 7.29 -12.16
CA ALA A 59 -6.71 8.49 -11.33
C ALA A 59 -7.56 8.33 -10.05
N PRO A 60 -7.05 8.73 -8.87
CA PRO A 60 -7.79 8.56 -7.62
C PRO A 60 -9.04 9.43 -7.65
N LYS A 61 -10.20 8.86 -7.27
CA LYS A 61 -11.41 9.62 -6.95
C LYS A 61 -11.31 10.14 -5.51
N GLY A 62 -10.32 10.99 -5.22
CA GLY A 62 -10.11 11.55 -3.88
C GLY A 62 -8.68 12.04 -3.64
N SER A 63 -8.46 12.60 -2.45
CA SER A 63 -7.15 13.06 -1.99
C SER A 63 -6.37 11.92 -1.32
N PHE A 64 -5.78 11.02 -2.13
CA PHE A 64 -4.73 10.15 -1.62
C PHE A 64 -3.40 10.91 -1.64
N GLN A 65 -2.69 10.94 -0.52
CA GLN A 65 -1.32 11.44 -0.44
C GLN A 65 -0.45 10.32 0.13
N PRO A 66 0.38 9.66 -0.69
CA PRO A 66 1.33 8.69 -0.17
C PRO A 66 2.41 9.41 0.63
N GLU A 67 2.87 8.78 1.70
CA GLU A 67 3.99 9.28 2.50
C GLU A 67 5.30 9.25 1.68
N ILE A 68 5.45 8.23 0.83
CA ILE A 68 6.57 8.11 -0.09
C ILE A 68 6.15 7.35 -1.37
N GLN A 69 6.79 7.66 -2.49
CA GLN A 69 6.54 7.00 -3.78
C GLN A 69 7.83 6.50 -4.44
N PHE A 70 7.73 5.39 -5.15
CA PHE A 70 8.80 4.82 -5.98
C PHE A 70 8.24 4.34 -7.32
N ALA A 71 9.06 4.33 -8.37
CA ALA A 71 8.64 3.81 -9.67
C ALA A 71 8.54 2.27 -9.70
N THR A 72 9.33 1.59 -8.87
CA THR A 72 9.45 0.12 -8.86
C THR A 72 9.64 -0.41 -7.44
N MET A 73 9.32 -1.69 -7.23
CA MET A 73 9.65 -2.40 -5.98
C MET A 73 11.17 -2.48 -5.75
N ALA A 74 11.96 -2.56 -6.83
CA ALA A 74 13.42 -2.58 -6.72
C ALA A 74 13.94 -1.27 -6.15
N ALA A 75 13.47 -0.11 -6.64
CA ALA A 75 13.87 1.19 -6.10
C ALA A 75 13.45 1.37 -4.63
N PHE A 76 12.30 0.84 -4.23
CA PHE A 76 11.90 0.81 -2.82
C PHE A 76 12.82 -0.09 -1.98
N ALA A 77 13.15 -1.29 -2.47
CA ALA A 77 14.06 -2.21 -1.79
C ALA A 77 15.46 -1.59 -1.63
N ASP A 78 15.99 -0.96 -2.67
CA ASP A 78 17.28 -0.26 -2.64
C ASP A 78 17.27 0.85 -1.58
N PHE A 79 16.18 1.62 -1.48
CA PHE A 79 16.02 2.66 -0.46
C PHE A 79 15.96 2.13 0.99
N VAL A 80 15.42 0.92 1.21
CA VAL A 80 15.31 0.34 2.56
C VAL A 80 16.59 -0.39 2.97
N LEU A 81 17.36 -0.90 2.00
CA LEU A 81 18.55 -1.70 2.21
C LEU A 81 19.87 -0.89 2.12
N GLY A 82 19.82 0.38 1.68
CA GLY A 82 20.96 1.30 1.51
C GLY A 82 20.59 2.76 1.66
#